data_AF-A0A2N1BW93-F1
#
_entry.id   AF-A0A2N1BW93-F1
#
_cell.length_a   1.000
_cell.length_b   1.000
_cell.length_c   1.000
_cell.angle_alpha   90.00
_cell.angle_beta   90.00
_cell.angle_gamma   90.00
#
_symmetry.space_group_name_H-M   'P 1'
#
loop_
_entity.id
_entity.type
_entity.pdbx_description
1 polymer ?
#
loop_
_entity_poly.entity_id
_entity_poly.type
_entity_poly.pdbx_seq_one_letter_code
_entity_poly.pdbx_strand_id
1 'polypeptide(L)'
;MARVTVEDAVEKVGNRFDLVLVASRRARQIATGGKDPLVEVENDKPTVIALREIEAGLITTDIMNTSDRAQQIQQDTAELDAVAAIVGGQQEDFS
;
A
#
# COMPACT_ATOMS: atom_id res chain seq x y z
N MET A 1 -13.36 -18.42 -10.36
CA MET A 1 -12.76 -18.33 -9.02
C MET A 1 -12.35 -19.74 -8.63
N ALA A 2 -11.06 -20.05 -8.73
CA ALA A 2 -10.55 -21.36 -8.32
C ALA A 2 -10.76 -21.54 -6.82
N ARG A 3 -10.82 -22.79 -6.36
CA ARG A 3 -10.75 -23.12 -4.94
C ARG A 3 -9.36 -22.71 -4.43
N VAL A 4 -9.29 -21.60 -3.69
CA VAL A 4 -8.03 -21.07 -3.13
C VAL A 4 -7.83 -21.65 -1.73
N THR A 5 -6.71 -22.33 -1.56
CA THR A 5 -6.11 -22.73 -0.28
C THR A 5 -5.17 -21.61 0.17
N VAL A 6 -5.02 -21.37 1.48
CA VAL A 6 -4.18 -20.28 2.03
C VAL A 6 -2.92 -20.79 2.70
N GLU A 7 -2.64 -22.08 2.58
CA GLU A 7 -1.56 -22.81 3.23
C GLU A 7 -0.21 -22.18 2.88
N ASP A 8 0.05 -21.90 1.60
CA ASP A 8 1.29 -21.27 1.14
C ASP A 8 1.45 -19.86 1.73
N ALA A 9 0.37 -19.07 1.78
CA ALA A 9 0.38 -17.75 2.40
C ALA A 9 0.63 -17.81 3.92
N VAL A 10 0.10 -18.83 4.60
CA VAL A 10 0.36 -19.06 6.04
C VAL A 10 1.82 -19.43 6.27
N GLU A 11 2.44 -20.22 5.40
CA GLU A 11 3.87 -20.55 5.51
C GLU A 11 4.78 -19.32 5.37
N LYS A 12 4.39 -18.33 4.55
CA LYS A 12 5.14 -17.09 4.38
C LYS A 12 5.09 -16.17 5.59
N VAL A 13 3.94 -16.09 6.26
CA VAL A 13 3.73 -15.18 7.40
C VAL A 13 4.01 -15.87 8.75
N GLY A 14 3.80 -17.18 8.85
CA GLY A 14 3.96 -17.98 10.06
C GLY A 14 2.79 -17.89 11.06
N ASN A 15 1.96 -16.85 10.97
CA ASN A 15 0.79 -16.65 11.84
C ASN A 15 -0.47 -16.35 11.01
N ARG A 16 -1.55 -17.10 11.28
CA ARG A 16 -2.83 -16.99 10.56
C ARG A 16 -3.57 -15.68 10.84
N PHE A 17 -3.48 -15.13 12.05
CA PHE A 17 -4.10 -13.85 12.38
C PHE A 17 -3.36 -12.69 11.69
N ASP A 18 -2.03 -12.75 11.70
CA ASP A 18 -1.21 -11.75 11.02
C ASP A 18 -1.42 -11.81 9.51
N LEU A 19 -1.55 -13.02 8.94
CA LEU A 19 -1.93 -13.19 7.53
C LEU A 19 -3.24 -12.47 7.22
N VAL A 20 -4.29 -12.68 8.03
CA VAL A 20 -5.58 -12.01 7.83
C VAL A 20 -5.43 -10.49 7.90
N LEU A 21 -4.65 -9.97 8.85
CA LEU A 21 -4.44 -8.54 9.01
C LEU A 21 -3.70 -7.93 7.81
N VAL A 22 -2.59 -8.55 7.38
CA VAL A 22 -1.76 -8.10 6.25
C VAL A 22 -2.56 -8.18 4.95
N ALA A 23 -3.20 -9.32 4.68
CA ALA A 23 -4.02 -9.51 3.47
C ALA A 23 -5.20 -8.52 3.42
N SER A 24 -5.87 -8.27 4.55
CA SER A 24 -6.98 -7.30 4.61
C SER A 24 -6.51 -5.88 4.34
N ARG A 25 -5.39 -5.46 4.94
CA ARG A 25 -4.79 -4.13 4.71
C ARG A 25 -4.40 -3.97 3.24
N ARG A 26 -3.74 -4.97 2.65
CA ARG A 26 -3.32 -4.92 1.24
C ARG A 26 -4.51 -4.94 0.28
N ALA A 27 -5.50 -5.78 0.52
CA ALA A 27 -6.73 -5.81 -0.29
C ALA A 27 -7.44 -4.45 -0.29
N ARG A 28 -7.43 -3.71 0.84
CA ARG A 28 -7.98 -2.34 0.91
C ARG A 28 -7.15 -1.32 0.13
N GLN A 29 -5.82 -1.44 0.15
CA GLN A 29 -4.95 -0.60 -0.68
C GLN A 29 -5.27 -0.75 -2.17
N ILE A 30 -5.53 -1.98 -2.63
CA ILE A 30 -5.91 -2.27 -4.02
C ILE A 30 -7.33 -1.78 -4.30
N ALA A 31 -8.31 -2.13 -3.44
CA ALA A 31 -9.71 -1.87 -3.70
C ALA A 31 -10.10 -0.38 -3.64
N THR A 32 -9.51 0.38 -2.70
CA THR A 32 -9.89 1.78 -2.44
C THR A 32 -8.72 2.73 -2.35
N GLY A 33 -7.51 2.22 -2.05
CA GLY A 33 -6.31 3.05 -1.90
C GLY A 33 -5.61 3.41 -3.21
N GLY A 34 -6.14 2.94 -4.36
CA GLY A 34 -5.59 3.23 -5.68
C GLY A 34 -4.20 2.63 -5.93
N LYS A 35 -3.79 1.62 -5.15
CA LYS A 35 -2.52 0.92 -5.36
C LYS A 35 -2.69 -0.17 -6.41
N ASP A 36 -1.76 -0.22 -7.34
CA ASP A 36 -1.73 -1.27 -8.35
C ASP A 36 -1.33 -2.63 -7.74
N PRO A 37 -1.94 -3.73 -8.22
CA PRO A 37 -1.46 -5.09 -7.97
C PRO A 37 -0.03 -5.30 -8.45
N LEU A 38 0.73 -6.10 -7.71
CA LEU A 38 2.10 -6.51 -8.05
C LEU A 38 2.13 -7.87 -8.76
N VAL A 39 0.98 -8.50 -8.91
CA VAL A 39 0.76 -9.76 -9.66
C VAL A 39 -0.29 -9.53 -10.74
N GLU A 40 -0.29 -10.38 -11.76
CA GLU A 40 -1.27 -10.30 -12.84
C GLU A 40 -2.70 -10.49 -12.33
N VAL A 41 -3.63 -9.68 -12.87
CA VAL A 41 -5.04 -9.69 -12.47
C VAL A 41 -5.82 -10.67 -13.33
N GLU A 42 -6.17 -11.82 -12.77
CA GLU A 42 -6.90 -12.88 -13.48
C GLU A 42 -8.40 -12.88 -13.14
N ASN A 43 -9.04 -11.69 -13.14
CA ASN A 43 -10.41 -11.46 -12.64
C ASN A 43 -10.61 -11.82 -11.15
N ASP A 44 -9.52 -11.79 -10.39
CA ASP A 44 -9.52 -12.06 -8.97
C ASP A 44 -10.06 -10.88 -8.15
N LYS A 45 -10.72 -11.19 -7.04
CA LYS A 45 -11.07 -10.16 -6.05
C LYS A 45 -9.79 -9.62 -5.39
N PRO A 46 -9.77 -8.37 -4.92
CA PRO A 46 -8.60 -7.78 -4.25
C PRO A 46 -8.03 -8.63 -3.10
N THR A 47 -8.88 -9.37 -2.39
CA THR A 47 -8.44 -10.29 -1.33
C THR A 47 -7.62 -11.47 -1.86
N VAL A 48 -7.97 -12.01 -3.02
CA VAL A 48 -7.23 -13.11 -3.65
C VAL A 48 -5.91 -12.60 -4.23
N ILE A 49 -5.93 -11.42 -4.85
CA ILE A 49 -4.72 -10.76 -5.35
C ILE A 49 -3.74 -10.53 -4.20
N ALA A 50 -4.20 -9.99 -3.06
CA ALA A 50 -3.36 -9.78 -1.89
C ALA A 50 -2.73 -11.08 -1.35
N LEU A 51 -3.46 -12.18 -1.33
CA LEU A 51 -2.92 -13.48 -0.92
C LEU A 51 -1.83 -13.98 -1.87
N ARG A 52 -2.04 -13.86 -3.19
CA ARG A 52 -1.04 -14.22 -4.21
C ARG A 52 0.22 -13.36 -4.11
N GLU A 53 0.08 -12.07 -3.81
CA GLU A 53 1.23 -11.19 -3.58
C GLU A 53 2.04 -11.59 -2.33
N ILE A 54 1.36 -12.07 -1.28
CA ILE A 54 2.01 -12.60 -0.06
C ILE A 54 2.73 -13.92 -0.35
N GLU A 55 2.10 -14.83 -1.10
CA GLU A 55 2.69 -16.10 -1.55
C GLU A 55 3.96 -15.87 -2.40
N ALA A 56 3.92 -14.87 -3.28
CA ALA A 56 5.05 -14.42 -4.09
C ALA A 56 6.13 -13.68 -3.27
N GLY A 57 5.88 -13.34 -2.00
CA GLY A 57 6.81 -12.59 -1.15
C GLY A 57 6.95 -11.11 -1.53
N LEU A 58 6.03 -10.58 -2.35
CA LEU A 58 6.02 -9.19 -2.80
C LEU A 58 5.41 -8.25 -1.75
N ILE A 59 4.55 -8.79 -0.89
CA ILE A 59 3.91 -8.08 0.20
C ILE A 59 4.24 -8.74 1.53
N THR A 60 4.78 -7.94 2.45
CA THR A 60 4.97 -8.27 3.87
C THR A 60 4.64 -7.06 4.72
N THR A 61 4.45 -7.25 6.02
CA THR A 61 4.22 -6.15 6.98
C THR A 61 5.30 -5.08 6.88
N ASP A 62 6.57 -5.47 6.77
CA ASP A 62 7.71 -4.55 6.71
C ASP A 62 7.74 -3.75 5.41
N ILE A 63 7.47 -4.39 4.26
CA ILE A 63 7.39 -3.73 2.96
C ILE A 63 6.28 -2.67 2.97
N MET A 64 5.11 -3.02 3.50
CA MET A 64 3.98 -2.10 3.60
C MET A 64 4.29 -0.93 4.54
N ASN A 65 4.87 -1.19 5.71
CA ASN A 65 5.23 -0.14 6.66
C ASN A 65 6.30 0.81 6.09
N THR A 66 7.28 0.28 5.35
CA THR A 66 8.31 1.09 4.69
C THR A 66 7.69 1.97 3.61
N SER A 67 6.79 1.39 2.80
CA SER A 67 6.09 2.10 1.73
C SER A 67 5.24 3.25 2.29
N ASP A 68 4.47 2.99 3.34
CA ASP A 68 3.61 4.00 3.97
C ASP A 68 4.43 5.16 4.57
N ARG A 69 5.58 4.85 5.19
CA ARG A 69 6.49 5.89 5.71
C ARG A 69 7.08 6.74 4.59
N ALA A 70 7.49 6.12 3.48
CA ALA A 70 8.00 6.85 2.32
C ALA A 70 6.92 7.77 1.71
N GLN A 71 5.68 7.30 1.63
CA GLN A 71 4.56 8.12 1.17
C GLN A 71 4.27 9.28 2.10
N GLN A 72 4.29 9.07 3.42
CA GLN A 72 4.08 10.15 4.39
C GLN A 72 5.14 11.24 4.22
N ILE A 73 6.43 10.87 4.14
CA ILE A 73 7.52 11.83 3.95
C ILE A 73 7.32 12.63 2.65
N GLN A 74 6.93 11.96 1.58
CA GLN A 74 6.68 12.62 0.30
C GLN A 74 5.50 13.60 0.36
N GLN A 75 4.42 13.22 1.06
CA GLN A 75 3.28 14.10 1.30
C GLN A 75 3.67 15.31 2.14
N ASP A 76 4.33 15.10 3.27
CA ASP A 76 4.77 16.18 4.16
C ASP A 76 5.70 17.16 3.43
N THR A 77 6.63 16.64 2.62
CA THR A 77 7.54 17.48 1.82
C THR A 77 6.77 18.31 0.79
N ALA A 78 5.84 17.70 0.06
CA ALA A 78 5.02 18.39 -0.94
C ALA A 78 4.09 19.44 -0.30
N GLU A 79 3.56 19.17 0.89
CA GLU A 79 2.76 20.14 1.65
C GLU A 79 3.62 21.34 2.09
N LEU A 80 4.83 21.09 2.61
CA LEU A 80 5.76 22.16 3.00
C LEU A 80 6.14 23.05 1.80
N ASP A 81 6.44 22.45 0.64
CA ASP A 81 6.77 23.18 -0.58
C ASP A 81 5.58 24.04 -1.06
N ALA A 82 4.36 23.49 -1.01
CA ALA A 82 3.15 24.22 -1.36
C ALA A 82 2.89 25.41 -0.42
N VAL A 83 3.07 25.22 0.90
CA VAL A 83 2.93 26.30 1.89
C VAL A 83 3.99 27.39 1.67
N ALA A 84 5.24 27.02 1.41
CA ALA A 84 6.31 27.96 1.13
C ALA A 84 6.03 28.82 -0.11
N ALA A 85 5.49 28.23 -1.18
CA ALA A 85 5.10 28.95 -2.39
C ALA A 85 3.99 29.99 -2.12
N ILE A 86 3.02 29.68 -1.27
CA ILE A 86 1.92 30.59 -0.91
C ILE A 86 2.45 31.80 -0.11
N VAL A 87 3.35 31.56 0.86
CA VAL A 87 3.91 32.63 1.70
C VAL A 87 4.89 33.51 0.93
N GLY A 88 5.72 32.92 0.06
CA GLY A 88 6.70 33.65 -0.75
C GLY A 88 6.07 34.57 -1.80
N GLY A 89 4.91 34.20 -2.37
CA GLY A 89 4.21 35.01 -3.36
C GLY A 89 3.57 36.31 -2.83
N GLN A 90 3.43 36.47 -1.50
CA GLN A 90 2.83 37.68 -0.91
C GLN A 90 3.81 38.83 -0.63
N GLN A 91 5.13 38.60 -0.73
CA GLN A 91 6.14 39.64 -0.45
C GLN A 91 6.47 40.54 -1.66
N GLU A 92 6.17 40.13 -2.88
CA GLU A 92 6.44 40.94 -4.07
C GLU A 92 5.32 41.94 -4.43
N ASP A 93 4.12 41.81 -3.84
CA ASP A 93 2.96 42.69 -4.11
C ASP A 93 2.89 43.96 -3.23
N PHE A 94 3.88 44.19 -2.35
CA PHE A 94 3.90 45.34 -1.42
C PHE A 94 5.09 46.30 -1.61
N SER A 95 5.81 46.23 -2.73
CA SER A 95 6.88 47.19 -3.08
C SER A 95 6.57 47.97 -4.35
#